data_AF-A0A382IJ15-F1
#
_entry.id   AF-A0A382IJ15-F1
#
_cell.length_a   1.000
_cell.length_b   1.000
_cell.length_c   1.000
_cell.angle_alpha   90.00
_cell.angle_beta   90.00
_cell.angle_gamma   90.00
#
_symmetry.space_group_name_H-M   'P 1'
#
loop_
_entity.id
_entity.type
_entity.pdbx_description
1 polymer ?
#
loop_
_entity_poly.entity_id
_entity_poly.type
_entity_poly.pdbx_seq_one_letter_code
_entity_poly.pdbx_strand_id
1 'polypeptide(L)'
;MTDDELIEEALSFAENGPVFPCSANKAPLTRHGFKDASQDPAVVREMFAIAEARLVGMRTGETSEIAVLDIDMPKNEGAPSGFDWLADNEKHLPKTWTVKTMNNGRHFYFEHHDGLRNSAGKIAPGVDIRGEGGYIIVAGEGYEILEKHPPPPFPEAVLSQLPDFKPKEPVAKPEIQTLDFHSPGRWHETIRDWVARMVH
;
A
#
# COMPACT_ATOMS: atom_id res chain seq x y z
N MET A 1 5.72 -20.59 -2.45
CA MET A 1 4.91 -19.87 -3.45
C MET A 1 5.29 -20.38 -4.83
N THR A 2 4.37 -21.05 -5.49
CA THR A 2 4.46 -21.39 -6.92
C THR A 2 4.07 -20.17 -7.77
N ASP A 3 4.33 -20.24 -9.08
CA ASP A 3 3.92 -19.17 -10.01
C ASP A 3 2.39 -19.00 -10.01
N ASP A 4 1.63 -20.11 -9.95
CA ASP A 4 0.16 -20.08 -9.86
C ASP A 4 -0.33 -19.42 -8.57
N GLU A 5 0.31 -19.73 -7.42
CA GLU A 5 -0.03 -19.09 -6.14
C GLU A 5 0.22 -17.57 -6.18
N LEU A 6 1.33 -17.13 -6.79
CA LEU A 6 1.63 -15.71 -6.95
C LEU A 6 0.62 -14.99 -7.87
N ILE A 7 0.18 -15.66 -8.94
CA ILE A 7 -0.85 -15.11 -9.85
C ILE A 7 -2.18 -14.96 -9.13
N GLU A 8 -2.62 -15.97 -8.35
CA GLU A 8 -3.88 -15.89 -7.62
C GLU A 8 -3.84 -14.82 -6.51
N GLU A 9 -2.70 -14.67 -5.82
CA GLU A 9 -2.50 -13.53 -4.93
C GLU A 9 -2.58 -12.19 -5.68
N ALA A 10 -1.88 -12.06 -6.80
CA ALA A 10 -1.92 -10.84 -7.61
C ALA A 10 -3.35 -10.46 -8.03
N LEU A 11 -4.16 -11.44 -8.43
CA LEU A 11 -5.56 -11.24 -8.80
C LEU A 11 -6.43 -10.80 -7.63
N SER A 12 -6.24 -11.38 -6.45
CA SER A 12 -6.92 -10.95 -5.22
C SER A 12 -6.62 -9.48 -4.91
N PHE A 13 -5.35 -9.07 -5.03
CA PHE A 13 -4.97 -7.66 -4.86
C PHE A 13 -5.48 -6.76 -5.99
N ALA A 14 -5.55 -7.26 -7.21
CA ALA A 14 -6.05 -6.54 -8.38
C ALA A 14 -7.51 -6.10 -8.25
N GLU A 15 -8.32 -6.78 -7.41
CA GLU A 15 -9.69 -6.34 -7.10
C GLU A 15 -9.74 -4.93 -6.47
N ASN A 16 -8.65 -4.48 -5.84
CA ASN A 16 -8.63 -3.26 -5.02
C ASN A 16 -7.64 -2.21 -5.49
N GLY A 17 -6.63 -2.58 -6.30
CA GLY A 17 -5.71 -1.61 -6.87
C GLY A 17 -4.85 -2.21 -7.97
N PRO A 18 -4.28 -1.38 -8.86
CA PRO A 18 -3.49 -1.87 -9.97
C PRO A 18 -2.18 -2.51 -9.48
N VAL A 19 -1.97 -3.76 -9.88
CA VAL A 19 -0.83 -4.60 -9.50
C VAL A 19 0.12 -4.84 -10.67
N PHE A 20 1.35 -5.26 -10.35
CA PHE A 20 2.38 -5.60 -11.32
C PHE A 20 3.44 -6.55 -10.73
N PRO A 21 4.10 -7.38 -11.54
CA PRO A 21 5.11 -8.31 -11.07
C PRO A 21 6.41 -7.58 -10.70
N CYS A 22 7.01 -8.02 -9.60
CA CYS A 22 8.34 -7.63 -9.16
C CYS A 22 9.26 -8.83 -9.04
N SER A 23 10.55 -8.60 -9.30
CA SER A 23 11.63 -9.53 -8.97
C SER A 23 11.84 -9.64 -7.45
N ALA A 24 12.64 -10.62 -7.01
CA ALA A 24 13.04 -10.78 -5.61
C ALA A 24 13.72 -9.52 -5.01
N ASN A 25 14.32 -8.68 -5.86
CA ASN A 25 14.94 -7.42 -5.46
C ASN A 25 13.94 -6.25 -5.35
N LYS A 26 12.62 -6.53 -5.38
CA LYS A 26 11.53 -5.54 -5.33
C LYS A 26 11.48 -4.59 -6.53
N ALA A 27 12.21 -4.92 -7.62
CA ALA A 27 12.23 -4.14 -8.84
C ALA A 27 11.09 -4.58 -9.78
N PRO A 28 10.32 -3.66 -10.38
CA PRO A 28 9.28 -3.99 -11.37
C PRO A 28 9.86 -4.74 -12.57
N LEU A 29 9.11 -5.72 -13.08
CA LEU A 29 9.50 -6.52 -14.26
C LEU A 29 8.82 -6.08 -15.56
N THR A 30 7.92 -5.10 -15.49
CA THR A 30 7.20 -4.55 -16.64
C THR A 30 8.02 -3.50 -17.39
N ARG A 31 7.70 -3.29 -18.67
CA ARG A 31 8.48 -2.42 -19.59
C ARG A 31 8.57 -0.97 -19.12
N HIS A 32 7.50 -0.40 -18.59
CA HIS A 32 7.45 0.98 -18.08
C HIS A 32 7.45 1.02 -16.54
N GLY A 33 7.93 -0.06 -15.91
CA GLY A 33 7.92 -0.24 -14.46
C GLY A 33 6.50 -0.24 -13.90
N PHE A 34 6.33 0.22 -12.66
CA PHE A 34 5.04 0.21 -11.95
C PHE A 34 3.90 0.97 -12.67
N LYS A 35 4.19 1.75 -13.72
CA LYS A 35 3.19 2.46 -14.51
C LYS A 35 2.33 1.54 -15.40
N ASP A 36 2.82 0.32 -15.67
CA ASP A 36 2.07 -0.71 -16.43
C ASP A 36 1.12 -1.52 -15.52
N ALA A 37 0.99 -1.15 -14.24
CA ALA A 37 0.14 -1.86 -13.30
C ALA A 37 -1.33 -1.90 -13.76
N SER A 38 -1.99 -3.03 -13.54
CA SER A 38 -3.35 -3.28 -14.05
C SER A 38 -4.24 -3.94 -13.00
N GLN A 39 -5.55 -3.75 -13.16
CA GLN A 39 -6.59 -4.48 -12.45
C GLN A 39 -7.33 -5.47 -13.37
N ASP A 40 -7.08 -5.44 -14.68
CA ASP A 40 -7.71 -6.37 -15.62
C ASP A 40 -7.16 -7.80 -15.39
N PRO A 41 -7.99 -8.78 -15.00
CA PRO A 41 -7.54 -10.12 -14.69
C PRO A 41 -6.77 -10.80 -15.82
N ALA A 42 -7.12 -10.56 -17.07
CA ALA A 42 -6.42 -11.14 -18.22
C ALA A 42 -5.02 -10.57 -18.33
N VAL A 43 -4.89 -9.25 -18.18
CA VAL A 43 -3.61 -8.53 -18.23
C VAL A 43 -2.73 -8.89 -17.04
N VAL A 44 -3.31 -9.05 -15.84
CA VAL A 44 -2.61 -9.49 -14.63
C VAL A 44 -2.04 -10.90 -14.82
N ARG A 45 -2.85 -11.85 -15.31
CA ARG A 45 -2.37 -13.21 -15.59
C ARG A 45 -1.22 -13.22 -16.59
N GLU A 46 -1.31 -12.43 -17.66
CA GLU A 46 -0.26 -12.34 -18.68
C GLU A 46 1.04 -11.77 -18.11
N MET A 47 0.99 -10.65 -17.38
CA MET A 47 2.21 -10.03 -16.87
C MET A 47 2.90 -10.85 -15.78
N PHE A 48 2.16 -11.60 -14.97
CA PHE A 48 2.74 -12.43 -13.91
C PHE A 48 3.29 -13.77 -14.41
N ALA A 49 3.11 -14.12 -15.69
CA ALA A 49 3.73 -15.29 -16.32
C ALA A 49 5.24 -15.14 -16.60
N ILE A 50 5.85 -14.03 -16.18
CA ILE A 50 7.29 -13.80 -16.26
C ILE A 50 8.01 -14.71 -15.25
N ALA A 51 8.98 -15.51 -15.70
CA ALA A 51 9.68 -16.51 -14.87
C ALA A 51 10.43 -15.92 -13.66
N GLU A 52 10.83 -14.65 -13.74
CA GLU A 52 11.50 -13.92 -12.68
C GLU A 52 10.52 -13.25 -11.67
N ALA A 53 9.21 -13.33 -11.89
CA ALA A 53 8.21 -12.80 -10.98
C ALA A 53 8.27 -13.55 -9.64
N ARG A 54 8.42 -12.79 -8.54
CA ARG A 54 8.52 -13.33 -7.18
C ARG A 54 7.65 -12.60 -6.17
N LEU A 55 7.32 -11.35 -6.48
CA LEU A 55 6.63 -10.44 -5.58
C LEU A 55 5.50 -9.72 -6.33
N VAL A 56 4.42 -9.41 -5.63
CA VAL A 56 3.31 -8.59 -6.14
C VAL A 56 3.54 -7.14 -5.73
N GLY A 57 3.79 -6.27 -6.70
CA GLY A 57 3.80 -4.82 -6.51
C GLY A 57 2.40 -4.22 -6.71
N MET A 58 2.08 -3.17 -5.97
CA MET A 58 0.84 -2.39 -6.14
C MET A 58 1.17 -0.90 -6.14
N ARG A 59 0.59 -0.13 -7.07
CA ARG A 59 0.71 1.33 -7.03
C ARG A 59 0.00 1.90 -5.81
N THR A 60 0.61 2.87 -5.16
CA THR A 60 -0.01 3.67 -4.09
C THR A 60 -0.52 4.99 -4.64
N GLY A 61 -1.45 5.62 -3.93
CA GLY A 61 -2.05 6.89 -4.32
C GLY A 61 -3.49 6.77 -4.79
N GLU A 62 -3.92 7.73 -5.60
CA GLU A 62 -5.31 7.89 -6.06
C GLU A 62 -5.82 6.65 -6.80
N THR A 63 -4.95 5.94 -7.53
CA THR A 63 -5.36 4.76 -8.31
C THR A 63 -5.69 3.51 -7.48
N SER A 64 -5.19 3.42 -6.26
CA SER A 64 -5.52 2.32 -5.33
C SER A 64 -6.27 2.80 -4.10
N GLU A 65 -6.40 4.11 -3.92
CA GLU A 65 -6.87 4.75 -2.70
C GLU A 65 -6.10 4.33 -1.44
N ILE A 66 -4.86 3.83 -1.60
CA ILE A 66 -4.00 3.39 -0.50
C ILE A 66 -2.77 4.28 -0.37
N ALA A 67 -2.42 4.62 0.86
CA ALA A 67 -1.11 5.09 1.25
C ALA A 67 -0.54 4.20 2.36
N VAL A 68 0.79 4.10 2.43
CA VAL A 68 1.47 3.28 3.44
C VAL A 68 2.49 4.12 4.18
N LEU A 69 2.48 4.01 5.51
CA LEU A 69 3.60 4.38 6.36
C LEU A 69 4.56 3.20 6.43
N ASP A 70 5.75 3.38 5.86
CA ASP A 70 6.78 2.35 5.66
C ASP A 70 7.91 2.59 6.68
N ILE A 71 7.96 1.72 7.68
CA ILE A 71 8.92 1.77 8.79
C ILE A 71 10.03 0.76 8.51
N ASP A 72 11.20 1.27 8.18
CA ASP A 72 12.38 0.48 7.82
C ASP A 72 13.28 0.20 9.03
N MET A 73 13.90 -0.98 8.99
CA MET A 73 15.04 -1.31 9.84
C MET A 73 16.28 -0.48 9.44
N PRO A 74 17.22 -0.24 10.35
CA PRO A 74 18.43 0.49 10.03
C PRO A 74 19.25 -0.26 8.97
N LYS A 75 19.78 0.49 8.00
CA LYS A 75 20.55 -0.09 6.88
C LYS A 75 21.87 -0.72 7.32
N ASN A 76 22.46 -0.20 8.39
CA ASN A 76 23.72 -0.65 8.98
C ASN A 76 23.61 -0.66 10.50
N GLU A 77 24.45 -1.46 11.15
CA GLU A 77 24.57 -1.46 12.61
C GLU A 77 24.89 -0.04 13.14
N GLY A 78 24.16 0.39 14.17
CA GLY A 78 24.31 1.71 14.79
C GLY A 78 23.68 2.89 14.02
N ALA A 79 23.05 2.67 12.86
CA ALA A 79 22.28 3.71 12.19
C ALA A 79 20.91 3.90 12.88
N PRO A 80 20.32 5.12 12.85
CA PRO A 80 18.97 5.35 13.36
C PRO A 80 17.93 4.47 12.66
N SER A 81 16.97 3.98 13.42
CA SER A 81 15.92 3.07 12.96
C SER A 81 14.59 3.81 12.86
N GLY A 82 13.76 3.45 11.86
CA GLY A 82 12.37 3.92 11.84
C GLY A 82 11.58 3.44 13.06
N PHE A 83 12.02 2.34 13.69
CA PHE A 83 11.40 1.82 14.90
C PHE A 83 11.60 2.70 16.13
N ASP A 84 12.64 3.56 16.14
CA ASP A 84 12.82 4.53 17.23
C ASP A 84 11.67 5.54 17.21
N TRP A 85 11.35 6.07 16.02
CA TRP A 85 10.18 6.91 15.81
C TRP A 85 8.88 6.17 16.10
N LEU A 86 8.77 4.90 15.67
CA LEU A 86 7.56 4.10 15.91
C LEU A 86 7.32 3.92 17.40
N ALA A 87 8.33 3.61 18.22
CA ALA A 87 8.17 3.43 19.65
C ALA A 87 7.58 4.67 20.35
N ASP A 88 7.93 5.87 19.88
CA ASP A 88 7.41 7.13 20.42
C ASP A 88 5.99 7.46 19.93
N ASN A 89 5.62 6.99 18.73
CA ASN A 89 4.41 7.39 18.01
C ASN A 89 3.34 6.30 17.90
N GLU A 90 3.63 5.04 18.20
CA GLU A 90 2.73 3.89 17.98
C GLU A 90 1.36 4.08 18.64
N LYS A 91 1.33 4.65 19.85
CA LYS A 91 0.08 4.98 20.58
C LYS A 91 -0.83 5.98 19.86
N HIS A 92 -0.31 6.71 18.87
CA HIS A 92 -1.05 7.67 18.05
C HIS A 92 -1.47 7.09 16.70
N LEU A 93 -0.99 5.89 16.36
CA LEU A 93 -1.42 5.19 15.16
C LEU A 93 -2.72 4.42 15.45
N PRO A 94 -3.78 4.63 14.64
CA PRO A 94 -4.95 3.77 14.75
C PRO A 94 -4.58 2.35 14.30
N LYS A 95 -5.30 1.36 14.84
CA LYS A 95 -5.18 -0.02 14.37
C LYS A 95 -5.44 -0.09 12.87
N THR A 96 -4.58 -0.79 12.15
CA THR A 96 -4.66 -0.91 10.69
C THR A 96 -4.04 -2.20 10.20
N TRP A 97 -4.28 -2.55 8.93
CA TRP A 97 -3.59 -3.63 8.27
C TRP A 97 -2.09 -3.40 8.32
N THR A 98 -1.38 -4.38 8.88
CA THR A 98 0.05 -4.26 9.14
C THR A 98 0.78 -5.46 8.57
N VAL A 99 1.78 -5.19 7.73
CA VAL A 99 2.60 -6.22 7.09
C VAL A 99 4.05 -6.05 7.54
N LYS A 100 4.66 -7.15 7.97
CA LYS A 100 6.10 -7.25 8.12
C LYS A 100 6.73 -7.40 6.74
N THR A 101 7.72 -6.56 6.45
CA THR A 101 8.41 -6.58 5.16
C THR A 101 9.57 -7.58 5.16
N MET A 102 10.08 -7.90 3.97
CA MET A 102 11.23 -8.82 3.79
C MET A 102 12.47 -8.43 4.62
N ASN A 103 12.66 -7.14 4.90
CA ASN A 103 13.80 -6.65 5.69
C ASN A 103 13.44 -6.43 7.17
N ASN A 104 12.41 -7.12 7.67
CA ASN A 104 11.86 -7.00 9.04
C ASN A 104 11.25 -5.63 9.40
N GLY A 105 11.04 -4.75 8.42
CA GLY A 105 10.30 -3.48 8.59
C GLY A 105 8.79 -3.69 8.76
N ARG A 106 8.03 -2.59 8.76
CA ARG A 106 6.55 -2.60 8.84
C ARG A 106 5.93 -1.68 7.80
N HIS A 107 4.97 -2.20 7.06
CA HIS A 107 4.02 -1.38 6.31
C HIS A 107 2.74 -1.26 7.15
N PHE A 108 2.36 -0.03 7.50
CA PHE A 108 1.05 0.30 8.05
C PHE A 108 0.22 0.95 6.95
N TYR A 109 -0.92 0.33 6.62
CA TYR A 109 -1.75 0.74 5.50
C TYR A 109 -2.80 1.77 5.93
N PHE A 110 -3.13 2.72 5.07
CA PHE A 110 -4.12 3.75 5.34
C PHE A 110 -4.83 4.12 4.04
N GLU A 111 -6.00 4.74 4.15
CA GLU A 111 -6.65 5.39 3.02
C GLU A 111 -5.72 6.51 2.48
N HIS A 112 -5.68 6.67 1.16
CA HIS A 112 -4.94 7.74 0.52
C HIS A 112 -5.50 9.11 0.94
N HIS A 113 -4.61 10.01 1.38
CA HIS A 113 -4.97 11.40 1.60
C HIS A 113 -4.64 12.24 0.36
N ASP A 114 -5.59 13.06 -0.09
CA ASP A 114 -5.40 13.95 -1.24
C ASP A 114 -4.14 14.82 -1.10
N GLY A 115 -3.29 14.80 -2.13
CA GLY A 115 -2.03 15.53 -2.15
C GLY A 115 -0.87 14.87 -1.42
N LEU A 116 -1.10 13.73 -0.73
CA LEU A 116 -0.04 12.96 -0.10
C LEU A 116 0.79 12.23 -1.17
N ARG A 117 2.05 12.65 -1.33
CA ARG A 117 3.00 12.02 -2.26
C ARG A 117 3.99 11.15 -1.51
N ASN A 118 4.80 10.39 -2.25
CA ASN A 118 5.94 9.70 -1.65
C ASN A 118 6.86 10.66 -0.89
N SER A 119 7.31 10.22 0.29
CA SER A 119 8.39 10.85 1.04
C SER A 119 9.32 9.79 1.59
N ALA A 120 10.63 10.02 1.51
CA ALA A 120 11.62 9.13 2.10
C ALA A 120 12.40 9.88 3.17
N GLY A 121 12.39 9.37 4.40
CA GLY A 121 13.15 9.90 5.53
C GLY A 121 12.83 11.35 5.93
N LYS A 122 11.67 11.90 5.49
CA LYS A 122 11.31 13.30 5.76
C LYS A 122 10.77 13.53 7.16
N ILE A 123 10.13 12.52 7.75
CA ILE A 123 9.63 12.55 9.13
C ILE A 123 10.78 12.21 10.07
N ALA A 124 11.42 11.08 9.84
CA ALA A 124 12.60 10.60 10.56
C ALA A 124 13.36 9.60 9.69
N PRO A 125 14.64 9.29 10.00
CA PRO A 125 15.36 8.21 9.33
C PRO A 125 14.59 6.88 9.40
N GLY A 126 14.41 6.22 8.25
CA GLY A 126 13.66 4.96 8.17
C GLY A 126 12.14 5.09 8.33
N VAL A 127 11.60 6.32 8.25
CA VAL A 127 10.16 6.58 8.24
C VAL A 127 9.79 7.18 6.88
N ASP A 128 9.23 6.33 6.04
CA ASP A 128 8.86 6.64 4.67
C ASP A 128 7.34 6.65 4.51
N ILE A 129 6.86 7.40 3.51
CA ILE A 129 5.47 7.37 3.06
C ILE A 129 5.46 6.92 1.61
N ARG A 130 4.61 5.94 1.33
CA ARG A 130 4.27 5.46 -0.01
C ARG A 130 2.88 5.97 -0.35
N GLY A 131 2.81 7.11 -1.02
CA GLY A 131 1.58 7.78 -1.45
C GLY A 131 1.52 7.90 -2.96
N GLU A 132 0.98 9.01 -3.47
CA GLU A 132 0.87 9.24 -4.91
C GLU A 132 2.24 9.24 -5.61
N GLY A 133 2.28 8.62 -6.80
CA GLY A 133 3.49 8.45 -7.60
C GLY A 133 4.43 7.33 -7.13
N GLY A 134 3.98 6.48 -6.19
CA GLY A 134 4.74 5.39 -5.61
C GLY A 134 4.15 4.00 -5.86
N TYR A 135 4.81 3.01 -5.25
CA TYR A 135 4.31 1.65 -5.14
C TYR A 135 4.85 1.01 -3.85
N ILE A 136 4.23 -0.10 -3.48
CA ILE A 136 4.61 -1.01 -2.40
C ILE A 136 4.67 -2.44 -2.93
N ILE A 137 5.34 -3.32 -2.19
CA ILE A 137 5.13 -4.76 -2.32
C ILE A 137 4.03 -5.16 -1.36
N VAL A 138 3.01 -5.85 -1.86
CA VAL A 138 1.83 -6.27 -1.10
C VAL A 138 1.85 -7.75 -0.77
N ALA A 139 2.56 -8.56 -1.55
CA ALA A 139 2.63 -10.01 -1.36
C ALA A 139 3.90 -10.63 -1.98
N GLY A 140 4.14 -11.89 -1.64
CA GLY A 140 5.31 -12.66 -2.03
C GLY A 140 6.24 -13.01 -0.86
N GLU A 141 7.32 -13.73 -1.17
CA GLU A 141 8.22 -14.28 -0.16
C GLU A 141 8.82 -13.20 0.76
N GLY A 142 8.81 -13.47 2.07
CA GLY A 142 9.32 -12.56 3.09
C GLY A 142 8.33 -11.47 3.55
N TYR A 143 7.11 -11.43 3.02
CA TYR A 143 6.05 -10.56 3.51
C TYR A 143 5.06 -11.36 4.37
N GLU A 144 4.78 -10.86 5.58
CA GLU A 144 3.94 -11.54 6.56
C GLU A 144 2.89 -10.58 7.11
N ILE A 145 1.62 -10.97 7.06
CA ILE A 145 0.53 -10.18 7.65
C ILE A 145 0.57 -10.34 9.17
N LEU A 146 0.76 -9.25 9.89
CA LEU A 146 0.79 -9.23 11.36
C LEU A 146 -0.57 -8.87 11.95
N GLU A 147 -1.23 -7.87 11.38
CA GLU A 147 -2.54 -7.40 11.83
C GLU A 147 -3.48 -7.24 10.64
N LYS A 148 -4.74 -7.64 10.85
CA LYS A 148 -5.81 -7.56 9.86
C LYS A 148 -6.90 -6.60 10.34
N HIS A 149 -6.77 -5.33 9.97
CA HIS A 149 -7.76 -4.29 10.24
C HIS A 149 -8.01 -3.48 8.97
N PRO A 150 -9.23 -3.02 8.71
CA PRO A 150 -9.48 -2.12 7.59
C PRO A 150 -8.59 -0.87 7.70
N PRO A 151 -7.88 -0.47 6.63
CA PRO A 151 -7.20 0.82 6.53
C PRO A 151 -8.10 1.98 6.98
N PRO A 152 -7.75 2.72 8.05
CA PRO A 152 -8.45 3.94 8.41
C PRO A 152 -7.91 5.12 7.59
N PRO A 153 -8.52 6.32 7.71
CA PRO A 153 -7.93 7.55 7.19
C PRO A 153 -6.48 7.74 7.62
N PHE A 154 -5.65 8.32 6.75
CA PHE A 154 -4.26 8.56 7.05
C PHE A 154 -4.11 9.42 8.32
N PRO A 155 -3.26 9.06 9.30
CA PRO A 155 -3.27 9.74 10.59
C PRO A 155 -2.75 11.19 10.51
N GLU A 156 -3.56 12.16 10.93
CA GLU A 156 -3.17 13.58 11.01
C GLU A 156 -1.91 13.81 11.88
N ALA A 157 -1.74 13.00 12.92
CA ALA A 157 -0.54 13.03 13.76
C ALA A 157 0.75 12.70 12.99
N VAL A 158 0.66 11.95 11.90
CA VAL A 158 1.80 11.66 11.00
C VAL A 158 1.92 12.75 9.93
N LEU A 159 0.81 13.19 9.35
CA LEU A 159 0.79 14.27 8.34
C LEU A 159 1.41 15.57 8.87
N SER A 160 1.10 15.93 10.12
CA SER A 160 1.65 17.13 10.77
C SER A 160 3.17 17.12 10.97
N GLN A 161 3.82 15.96 10.83
CA GLN A 161 5.27 15.82 10.93
C GLN A 161 5.97 15.97 9.56
N LEU A 162 5.21 16.00 8.45
CA LEU A 162 5.78 16.16 7.12
C LEU A 162 6.08 17.64 6.85
N PRO A 163 7.35 18.02 6.62
CA PRO A 163 7.74 19.42 6.50
C PRO A 163 7.15 20.15 5.27
N ASP A 164 6.87 19.40 4.19
CA ASP A 164 6.38 19.96 2.92
C ASP A 164 4.90 19.65 2.66
N PHE A 165 4.22 18.98 3.59
CA PHE A 165 2.82 18.61 3.37
C PHE A 165 1.94 19.84 3.58
N LYS A 166 1.23 20.22 2.52
CA LYS A 166 0.17 21.21 2.57
C LYS A 166 -1.12 20.46 2.30
N PRO A 167 -2.06 20.38 3.28
CA PRO A 167 -3.37 19.85 3.00
C PRO A 167 -3.93 20.60 1.80
N LYS A 168 -4.42 19.87 0.79
CA LYS A 168 -5.32 20.53 -0.17
C LYS A 168 -6.51 21.00 0.65
N GLU A 169 -6.98 22.23 0.41
CA GLU A 169 -8.31 22.61 0.90
C GLU A 169 -9.26 21.48 0.50
N PRO A 170 -10.09 20.97 1.44
CA PRO A 170 -11.05 19.94 1.10
C PRO A 170 -11.90 20.48 -0.02
N VAL A 171 -11.67 19.99 -1.24
CA VAL A 171 -12.58 20.24 -2.34
C VAL A 171 -13.84 19.52 -1.89
N ALA A 172 -14.92 20.26 -1.64
CA ALA A 172 -16.19 19.67 -1.31
C ALA A 172 -16.45 18.57 -2.34
N LYS A 173 -16.36 17.30 -1.92
CA LYS A 173 -16.81 16.18 -2.76
C LYS A 173 -18.24 16.58 -3.14
N PRO A 174 -18.59 16.66 -4.43
CA PRO A 174 -19.96 17.00 -4.79
C PRO A 174 -20.87 16.09 -3.99
N GLU A 175 -21.86 16.66 -3.28
CA GLU A 175 -22.93 15.87 -2.70
C GLU A 175 -23.47 15.01 -3.83
N ILE A 176 -23.14 13.71 -3.80
CA ILE A 176 -23.73 12.75 -4.70
C ILE A 176 -25.19 12.72 -4.29
N GLN A 177 -26.02 13.50 -5.00
CA GLN A 177 -27.46 13.31 -4.97
C GLN A 177 -27.66 11.83 -5.25
N THR A 178 -28.25 11.13 -4.28
CA THR A 178 -28.63 9.73 -4.38
C THR A 178 -29.65 9.61 -5.50
N LEU A 179 -29.16 9.46 -6.73
CA LEU A 179 -29.92 8.85 -7.81
C LEU A 179 -29.83 7.36 -7.54
N ASP A 180 -30.97 6.78 -7.19
CA ASP A 180 -31.17 5.35 -7.00
C ASP A 180 -30.76 4.57 -8.26
N PHE A 181 -29.48 4.24 -8.35
CA PHE A 181 -29.00 3.14 -9.15
C PHE A 181 -28.68 2.01 -8.19
N HIS A 182 -29.55 0.99 -8.18
CA HIS A 182 -29.22 -0.34 -7.66
C HIS A 182 -28.09 -0.94 -8.50
N SER A 183 -26.86 -0.51 -8.24
CA SER A 183 -25.64 -1.22 -8.61
C SER A 183 -24.81 -1.40 -7.34
N PRO A 184 -24.64 -2.64 -6.84
CA PRO A 184 -23.82 -2.90 -5.67
C PRO A 184 -22.36 -2.65 -6.01
N GLY A 185 -21.78 -1.62 -5.42
CA GLY A 185 -20.41 -1.17 -5.70
C GLY A 185 -20.11 0.18 -5.08
N ARG A 186 -20.29 0.30 -3.76
CA ARG A 186 -20.07 1.56 -3.03
C ARG A 186 -19.02 1.39 -1.94
N TRP A 187 -17.75 1.29 -2.38
CA TRP A 187 -16.48 1.80 -1.83
C TRP A 187 -16.16 1.79 -0.32
N HIS A 188 -17.11 1.92 0.60
CA HIS A 188 -16.87 1.73 2.05
C HIS A 188 -16.88 0.25 2.46
N GLU A 189 -17.40 -0.63 1.59
CA GLU A 189 -17.46 -2.07 1.81
C GLU A 189 -16.22 -2.79 1.26
N THR A 190 -15.57 -2.31 0.20
CA THR A 190 -14.50 -3.05 -0.52
C THR A 190 -13.16 -3.14 0.23
N ILE A 191 -12.68 -2.10 0.92
CA ILE A 191 -11.45 -2.22 1.74
C ILE A 191 -11.70 -3.05 3.01
N ARG A 192 -12.92 -2.96 3.58
CA ARG A 192 -13.34 -3.81 4.71
C ARG A 192 -13.48 -5.27 4.27
N ASP A 193 -14.05 -5.50 3.10
CA ASP A 193 -14.19 -6.80 2.46
C ASP A 193 -12.85 -7.34 1.98
N TRP A 194 -11.91 -6.50 1.56
CA TRP A 194 -10.53 -6.87 1.20
C TRP A 194 -9.81 -7.52 2.37
N VAL A 195 -9.90 -6.92 3.56
CA VAL A 195 -9.40 -7.53 4.81
C VAL A 195 -10.15 -8.82 5.11
N ALA A 196 -11.48 -8.83 4.98
CA ALA A 196 -12.30 -10.00 5.30
C ALA A 196 -12.11 -11.18 4.33
N ARG A 197 -11.80 -10.94 3.05
CA ARG A 197 -11.58 -11.95 2.02
C ARG A 197 -10.19 -12.58 2.08
N MET A 198 -9.18 -11.84 2.56
CA MET A 198 -7.84 -12.38 2.83
C MET A 198 -7.75 -13.18 4.17
N VAL A 199 -8.88 -13.49 4.82
CA VAL A 199 -8.97 -14.26 6.08
C VAL A 199 -9.23 -15.77 5.85
N HIS A 200 -9.36 -16.22 4.60
CA HIS A 200 -9.60 -17.62 4.25
C HIS A 200 -8.40 -18.29 3.59
#